data_AF-A0A927NDV8-F1
#
_entry.id   AF-A0A927NDV8-F1
#
_cell.length_a   1.000
_cell.length_b   1.000
_cell.length_c   1.000
_cell.angle_alpha   90.00
_cell.angle_beta   90.00
_cell.angle_gamma   90.00
#
_symmetry.space_group_name_H-M   'P 1'
#
loop_
_entity.id
_entity.type
_entity.pdbx_description
1 polymer ?
#
loop_
_entity_poly.entity_id
_entity_poly.type
_entity_poly.pdbx_seq_one_letter_code
_entity_poly.pdbx_strand_id
1 'polypeptide(L)'
;MGETALPIKRMKSGPLGGDQQIGTMLANGELDLIIFLRDPLTAQPHEPDVSALLRLCDVQKIPLAANASSATIMLESLKCGRFFE
;
A
#
# COMPACT_ATOMS: atom_id res chain seq x y z
N MET A 1 -19.88 6.44 2.54
CA MET A 1 -19.33 5.06 2.65
C MET A 1 -20.19 4.17 1.78
N GLY A 2 -19.76 3.95 0.54
CA GLY A 2 -20.52 3.15 -0.45
C GLY A 2 -20.64 3.81 -1.83
N GLU A 3 -19.85 4.83 -2.11
CA GLU A 3 -19.94 5.61 -3.35
C GLU A 3 -19.60 4.76 -4.60
N THR A 4 -18.85 3.67 -4.44
CA THR A 4 -18.33 2.86 -5.55
C THR A 4 -18.81 1.40 -5.55
N ALA A 5 -19.60 0.97 -4.56
CA ALA A 5 -20.06 -0.42 -4.38
C ALA A 5 -18.94 -1.50 -4.37
N LEU A 6 -17.67 -1.10 -4.17
CA LEU A 6 -16.55 -2.04 -4.16
C LEU A 6 -16.54 -2.89 -2.88
N PRO A 7 -16.27 -4.20 -2.97
CA PRO A 7 -16.05 -5.02 -1.79
C PRO A 7 -14.70 -4.66 -1.15
N ILE A 8 -14.73 -4.09 0.05
CA ILE A 8 -13.53 -3.63 0.77
C ILE A 8 -13.42 -4.37 2.10
N LYS A 9 -12.31 -5.08 2.31
CA LYS A 9 -11.90 -5.57 3.63
C LYS A 9 -11.19 -4.45 4.36
N ARG A 10 -11.74 -4.02 5.49
CA ARG A 10 -11.19 -2.90 6.28
C ARG A 10 -10.27 -3.44 7.38
N MET A 11 -9.13 -2.79 7.53
CA MET A 11 -8.21 -3.03 8.64
C MET A 11 -8.39 -1.96 9.72
N LYS A 12 -7.65 -2.07 10.83
CA LYS A 12 -7.63 -1.01 11.84
C LYS A 12 -7.07 0.28 11.24
N SER A 13 -7.35 1.40 11.91
CA SER A 13 -6.67 2.67 11.60
C SER A 13 -5.16 2.52 11.81
N GLY A 14 -4.34 3.18 10.98
CA GLY A 14 -2.86 3.14 11.07
C GLY A 14 -2.35 3.37 12.50
N PRO A 15 -2.68 4.51 13.15
CA PRO A 15 -2.33 4.80 14.55
C PRO A 15 -2.84 3.79 15.59
N LEU A 16 -3.82 2.95 15.25
CA LEU A 16 -4.37 1.90 16.11
C LEU A 16 -3.80 0.50 15.77
N GLY A 17 -2.70 0.46 15.01
CA GLY A 17 -2.00 -0.76 14.60
C GLY A 17 -2.40 -1.30 13.22
N GLY A 18 -3.14 -0.54 12.41
CA GLY A 18 -3.48 -0.93 11.03
C GLY A 18 -2.24 -1.16 10.16
N ASP A 19 -1.22 -0.30 10.32
CA ASP A 19 0.02 -0.37 9.53
C ASP A 19 0.78 -1.67 9.81
N GLN A 20 0.76 -2.14 11.07
CA GLN A 20 1.35 -3.41 11.47
C GLN A 20 0.58 -4.61 10.93
N GLN A 21 -0.75 -4.51 10.80
CA GLN A 21 -1.55 -5.56 10.16
C GLN A 21 -1.19 -5.69 8.68
N ILE A 22 -1.08 -4.57 7.97
CA ILE A 22 -0.63 -4.55 6.57
C ILE A 22 0.80 -5.09 6.44
N GLY A 23 1.70 -4.69 7.34
CA GLY A 23 3.07 -5.22 7.37
C GLY A 23 3.12 -6.74 7.58
N THR A 24 2.23 -7.29 8.42
CA THR A 24 2.13 -8.75 8.64
C THR A 24 1.64 -9.46 7.38
N MET A 25 0.59 -8.95 6.74
CA MET A 25 0.08 -9.49 5.48
C MET A 25 1.14 -9.45 4.37
N LEU A 26 1.90 -8.34 4.29
CA LEU A 26 3.01 -8.21 3.36
C LEU A 26 4.10 -9.27 3.62
N ALA A 27 4.49 -9.45 4.88
CA ALA A 27 5.51 -10.44 5.27
C ALA A 27 5.07 -11.89 5.02
N ASN A 28 3.76 -12.17 5.07
CA ASN A 28 3.19 -13.48 4.78
C ASN A 28 2.94 -13.74 3.29
N GLY A 29 3.23 -12.78 2.40
CA GLY A 29 2.95 -12.90 0.97
C GLY A 29 1.45 -12.83 0.62
N GLU A 30 0.66 -12.16 1.46
CA GLU A 30 -0.79 -11.99 1.25
C GLU A 30 -1.13 -10.74 0.42
N LEU A 31 -0.12 -9.97 -0.02
CA LEU A 31 -0.28 -8.72 -0.76
C LEU A 31 0.62 -8.68 -2.00
N ASP A 32 0.01 -8.44 -3.17
CA ASP A 32 0.72 -8.36 -4.46
C ASP A 32 1.05 -6.93 -4.90
N LEU A 33 0.33 -5.93 -4.37
CA LEU A 33 0.49 -4.51 -4.70
C LEU A 33 0.06 -3.64 -3.52
N ILE A 34 0.83 -2.59 -3.24
CA ILE A 34 0.49 -1.60 -2.23
C ILE A 34 0.31 -0.22 -2.87
N ILE A 35 -0.85 0.40 -2.65
CA ILE A 35 -1.09 1.81 -2.98
C ILE A 35 -1.14 2.58 -1.66
N PHE A 36 -0.09 3.35 -1.38
CA PHE A 36 0.04 4.13 -0.15
C PHE A 36 0.12 5.62 -0.47
N LEU A 37 -1.04 6.26 -0.61
CA LEU A 37 -1.14 7.69 -0.90
C LEU A 37 -0.88 8.50 0.36
N ARG A 38 0.36 9.00 0.48
CA ARG A 38 0.80 9.81 1.62
C ARG A 38 0.60 11.28 1.35
N ASP A 39 0.38 12.05 2.40
CA ASP A 39 0.50 13.51 2.36
C ASP A 39 1.98 13.89 2.51
N PRO A 40 2.63 14.43 1.47
CA PRO A 40 4.06 14.78 1.53
C PRO A 40 4.34 16.07 2.30
N LEU A 41 3.31 16.86 2.66
CA LEU A 41 3.47 18.16 3.29
C LEU A 41 3.27 18.12 4.80
N THR A 42 2.68 17.06 5.34
CA THR A 42 2.40 16.94 6.77
C THR A 42 3.18 15.78 7.39
N ALA A 43 3.97 16.07 8.42
CA ALA A 43 4.64 15.05 9.19
C ALA A 43 3.60 14.22 9.96
N GLN A 44 3.56 12.92 9.72
CA GLN A 44 2.65 12.03 10.42
C GLN A 44 3.27 11.55 11.75
N PRO A 45 2.50 11.46 12.85
CA PRO A 45 3.01 10.96 14.13
C PRO A 45 3.57 9.53 14.06
N HIS A 46 3.19 8.78 13.01
CA HIS A 46 3.56 7.39 12.74
C HIS A 46 4.53 7.25 11.55
N GLU A 47 5.33 8.28 11.23
CA GLU A 47 6.40 8.22 10.21
C GLU A 47 7.36 7.00 10.32
N PRO A 48 7.73 6.51 11.53
CA PRO A 48 8.52 5.29 11.65
C PRO A 48 7.84 4.05 11.03
N ASP A 49 6.52 3.94 11.19
CA ASP A 49 5.74 2.82 10.66
C ASP A 49 5.62 2.91 9.13
N VAL A 50 5.46 4.13 8.60
CA VAL A 50 5.50 4.42 7.15
C VAL A 50 6.84 3.95 6.54
N SER A 51 7.94 4.31 7.18
CA SER A 51 9.29 3.95 6.73
C SER A 51 9.53 2.43 6.81
N ALA A 52 8.99 1.78 7.85
CA ALA A 52 9.08 0.34 8.00
C ALA A 52 8.33 -0.41 6.89
N LEU A 53 7.14 0.07 6.50
CA LEU A 53 6.36 -0.51 5.42
C LEU A 53 7.08 -0.39 4.07
N LEU A 54 7.63 0.80 3.75
CA LEU A 54 8.41 1.01 2.52
C LEU A 54 9.59 0.04 2.45
N ARG A 55 10.37 -0.06 3.53
CA ARG A 55 11.51 -0.98 3.62
C ARG A 55 11.08 -2.44 3.44
N LEU A 56 9.93 -2.83 3.99
CA LEU A 56 9.43 -4.19 3.85
C LEU A 56 9.04 -4.50 2.40
N CYS A 57 8.46 -3.52 1.68
CA CYS A 57 8.16 -3.66 0.25
C CYS A 57 9.42 -3.89 -0.57
N ASP A 58 10.48 -3.11 -0.29
CA ASP A 58 11.77 -3.25 -0.99
C ASP A 58 12.40 -4.64 -0.75
N VAL A 59 12.34 -5.15 0.48
CA VAL A 59 12.88 -6.48 0.84
C VAL A 59 12.09 -7.60 0.17
N GLN A 60 10.75 -7.50 0.16
CA GLN A 60 9.86 -8.52 -0.42
C GLN A 60 9.67 -8.35 -1.93
N LYS A 61 10.25 -7.30 -2.53
CA LYS A 61 10.08 -6.91 -3.95
C LYS A 61 8.61 -6.73 -4.35
N ILE A 62 7.79 -6.21 -3.42
CA ILE A 62 6.39 -5.91 -3.69
C ILE A 62 6.26 -4.48 -4.21
N PRO A 63 5.60 -4.25 -5.35
CA PRO A 63 5.45 -2.91 -5.91
C PRO A 63 4.63 -2.02 -4.98
N LEU A 64 5.13 -0.80 -4.77
CA LEU A 64 4.47 0.22 -3.95
C LEU A 64 4.31 1.54 -4.73
N ALA A 65 3.07 2.04 -4.80
CA ALA A 65 2.76 3.35 -5.33
C ALA A 65 2.55 4.35 -4.19
N ALA A 66 3.45 5.35 -4.07
CA ALA A 66 3.36 6.38 -3.04
C ALA A 66 2.49 7.60 -3.43
N ASN A 67 2.04 7.67 -4.69
CA ASN A 67 1.22 8.75 -5.22
C ASN A 67 0.26 8.24 -6.31
N ALA A 68 -0.72 9.08 -6.68
CA ALA A 68 -1.76 8.72 -7.63
C ALA A 68 -1.24 8.42 -9.04
N SER A 69 -0.20 9.12 -9.49
CA SER A 69 0.40 8.91 -10.82
C SER A 69 1.04 7.53 -10.91
N SER A 70 1.84 7.15 -9.92
CA SER A 70 2.44 5.81 -9.82
C SER A 70 1.37 4.72 -9.73
N ALA A 71 0.33 4.94 -8.91
CA ALA A 71 -0.78 3.99 -8.77
C ALA A 71 -1.51 3.78 -10.10
N THR A 72 -1.75 4.85 -10.86
CA THR A 72 -2.40 4.77 -12.17
C THR A 72 -1.58 3.93 -13.15
N ILE A 73 -0.26 4.16 -13.24
CA ILE A 73 0.62 3.38 -14.12
C ILE A 73 0.59 1.89 -13.75
N MET A 74 0.66 1.56 -12.46
CA MET A 74 0.62 0.17 -11.98
C MET A 74 -0.71 -0.50 -12.30
N LEU A 75 -1.84 0.19 -12.07
CA LEU A 75 -3.17 -0.32 -12.37
C LEU A 75 -3.39 -0.53 -13.88
N GLU A 76 -2.91 0.37 -14.73
CA GLU A 76 -2.95 0.19 -16.18
C GLU A 76 -2.07 -0.98 -16.64
N SER A 77 -0.92 -1.20 -16.00
CA SER A 77 -0.07 -2.37 -16.28
C SER A 77 -0.80 -3.68 -15.95
N LEU A 78 -1.48 -3.73 -14.80
CA LEU A 78 -2.29 -4.88 -14.37
C LEU A 78 -3.46 -5.14 -15.33
N LYS A 79 -4.17 -4.11 -15.78
CA LYS A 79 -5.26 -4.24 -16.76
C LYS A 79 -4.79 -4.83 -18.09
N CYS A 80 -3.57 -4.50 -18.52
CA CYS A 80 -3.00 -4.99 -19.77
C CYS A 80 -2.22 -6.31 -19.63
N GLY A 81 -2.14 -6.90 -18.43
CA GLY A 81 -1.39 -8.13 -18.19
C GLY A 81 0.13 -8.00 -18.36
N ARG A 82 0.68 -6.78 -18.22
CA ARG A 82 2.13 -6.54 -18.28
C ARG A 82 2.71 -6.62 -16.88
N PHE A 83 3.49 -7.67 -16.64
CA PHE A 83 4.31 -7.85 -15.44
C PHE A 83 5.77 -7.70 -15.85
N PHE A 84 6.54 -7.00 -15.02
CA PHE A 84 7.98 -6.83 -15.22
C PHE A 84 8.67 -7.80 -14.25
N GLU A 85 9.44 -8.76 -14.78
CA GLU A 85 10.23 -9.75 -14.03
C GLU A 85 11.61 -9.20 -13.64
#